data_AF-A0A5B0FIM6-F1
#
_entry.id   AF-A0A5B0FIM6-F1
#
_cell.length_a   1.000
_cell.length_b   1.000
_cell.length_c   1.000
_cell.angle_alpha   90.00
_cell.angle_beta   90.00
_cell.angle_gamma   90.00
#
_symmetry.space_group_name_H-M   'P 1'
#
loop_
_entity.id
_entity.type
_entity.pdbx_description
1 polymer ?
#
loop_
_entity_poly.entity_id
_entity_poly.type
_entity_poly.pdbx_seq_one_letter_code
_entity_poly.pdbx_strand_id
1 'polypeptide(L)'
;MIRISTLPLIENLEQFYAAKLILLVDALLVGDAPRSMREHIKNHYGGFIHDKKTYIPITLTGNPESLIANAGKPIHFKFDHGFENHYQFDGNIDAAIWHKKLYDMSAFIGASAVNFEREETFIIERYITGFQPYIDLDPVKSLLTLPKSTASIGTRPMLGLKPVRK
;
A
#
# COMPACT_ATOMS: atom_id res chain seq x y z
N MET A 1 20.59 -17.21 -0.91
CA MET A 1 19.77 -15.98 -0.73
C MET A 1 19.37 -15.49 -2.10
N ILE A 2 18.15 -14.97 -2.23
CA ILE A 2 17.58 -14.47 -3.48
C ILE A 2 17.79 -12.95 -3.53
N ARG A 3 18.20 -12.43 -4.68
CA ARG A 3 18.25 -11.00 -4.94
C ARG A 3 16.91 -10.54 -5.50
N ILE A 4 16.25 -9.63 -4.79
CA ILE A 4 15.00 -8.99 -5.22
C ILE A 4 15.21 -8.28 -6.55
N SER A 5 16.36 -7.63 -6.74
CA SER A 5 16.70 -6.94 -8.00
C SER A 5 16.74 -7.84 -9.23
N THR A 6 16.85 -9.16 -9.04
CA THR A 6 16.88 -10.16 -10.11
C THR A 6 15.53 -10.83 -10.37
N LEU A 7 14.53 -10.59 -9.53
CA LEU A 7 13.20 -11.15 -9.71
C LEU A 7 12.46 -10.44 -10.85
N PRO A 8 11.64 -11.16 -11.63
CA PRO A 8 10.78 -10.53 -12.63
C PRO A 8 9.80 -9.56 -11.96
N LEU A 9 9.74 -8.33 -12.46
CA LEU A 9 8.78 -7.33 -12.00
C LEU A 9 7.41 -7.63 -12.62
N ILE A 10 6.35 -7.46 -11.83
CA ILE A 10 4.97 -7.51 -12.32
C ILE A 10 4.58 -6.11 -12.77
N GLU A 11 4.34 -5.95 -14.07
CA GLU A 11 4.11 -4.68 -14.75
C GLU A 11 2.64 -4.45 -15.14
N ASN A 12 1.79 -5.47 -15.02
CA ASN A 12 0.37 -5.38 -15.35
C ASN A 12 -0.46 -6.42 -14.57
N LEU A 13 -1.78 -6.22 -14.60
CA LEU A 13 -2.74 -7.09 -13.89
C LEU A 13 -2.73 -8.52 -14.43
N GLU A 14 -2.51 -8.74 -15.72
CA GLU A 14 -2.46 -10.09 -16.30
C GLU A 14 -1.31 -10.91 -15.70
N GLN A 15 -0.12 -10.31 -15.60
CA GLN A 15 1.03 -10.90 -14.93
C GLN A 15 0.76 -11.14 -13.44
N PHE A 16 0.06 -10.20 -12.77
CA PHE A 16 -0.31 -10.34 -11.36
C PHE A 16 -1.18 -11.57 -11.11
N TYR A 17 -2.25 -11.75 -11.89
CA TYR A 17 -3.16 -12.89 -11.73
C TYR A 17 -2.58 -14.20 -12.27
N ALA A 18 -1.62 -14.15 -13.20
CA ALA A 18 -0.90 -15.33 -13.68
C ALA A 18 0.13 -15.85 -12.66
N ALA A 19 0.66 -14.98 -11.81
CA ALA A 19 1.63 -15.35 -10.79
C ALA A 19 1.01 -16.27 -9.74
N LYS A 20 1.74 -17.31 -9.35
CA LYS A 20 1.32 -18.27 -8.33
C LYS A 20 1.88 -17.93 -6.95
N LEU A 21 3.02 -17.25 -6.92
CA LEU A 21 3.64 -16.71 -5.72
C LEU A 21 4.18 -15.33 -6.08
N ILE A 22 3.84 -14.34 -5.27
CA ILE A 22 4.27 -12.96 -5.43
C ILE A 22 5.04 -12.50 -4.21
N LEU A 23 5.91 -11.52 -4.45
CA LEU A 23 6.58 -10.77 -3.42
C LEU A 23 6.20 -9.30 -3.55
N LEU A 24 5.60 -8.76 -2.50
CA LEU A 24 5.43 -7.33 -2.32
C LEU A 24 6.63 -6.79 -1.55
N VAL A 25 7.29 -5.78 -2.12
CA VAL A 25 8.43 -5.09 -1.52
C VAL A 25 8.10 -3.61 -1.33
N ASP A 26 8.41 -3.09 -0.15
CA ASP A 26 8.20 -1.68 0.19
C ASP A 26 9.24 -1.19 1.21
N ALA A 27 9.27 0.12 1.45
CA ALA A 27 10.13 0.74 2.48
C ALA A 27 9.27 1.50 3.51
N LEU A 28 9.25 1.00 4.74
CA LEU A 28 8.55 1.65 5.84
C LEU A 28 9.42 2.75 6.44
N LEU A 29 8.90 3.98 6.47
CA LEU A 29 9.52 5.08 7.19
C LEU A 29 9.20 4.98 8.69
N VAL A 30 10.24 4.80 9.50
CA VAL A 30 10.15 4.84 10.96
C VAL A 30 10.29 6.27 11.50
N GLY A 31 10.89 7.17 10.72
CA GLY A 31 11.12 8.56 11.10
C GLY A 31 12.45 8.75 11.84
N ASP A 32 12.48 9.72 12.75
CA ASP A 32 13.64 10.04 13.59
C ASP A 32 13.60 9.22 14.89
N ALA A 33 14.16 8.01 14.82
CA ALA A 33 14.24 7.11 15.96
C ALA A 33 15.47 7.40 16.83
N PRO A 34 15.37 7.25 18.18
CA PRO A 34 16.52 7.31 19.08
C PRO A 34 17.64 6.35 18.64
N ARG A 35 18.89 6.67 18.97
CA ARG A 35 20.07 5.90 18.52
C ARG A 35 19.98 4.41 18.86
N SER A 36 19.57 4.08 20.08
CA SER A 36 19.39 2.69 20.52
C SER A 36 18.38 1.93 19.67
N MET A 37 17.29 2.58 19.29
CA MET A 37 16.26 2.02 18.43
C MET A 37 16.76 1.84 16.99
N ARG A 38 17.51 2.80 16.46
CA ARG A 38 18.14 2.68 15.12
C ARG A 38 19.10 1.49 15.05
N GLU A 39 19.93 1.32 16.06
CA GLU A 39 20.85 0.18 16.16
C GLU A 39 20.09 -1.15 16.27
N HIS A 40 19.02 -1.19 17.07
CA HIS A 40 18.15 -2.37 17.18
C HIS A 40 17.48 -2.74 15.85
N ILE A 41 16.88 -1.77 15.17
CA ILE A 41 16.23 -1.92 13.86
C ILE A 41 17.21 -2.44 12.82
N LYS A 42 18.42 -1.88 12.78
CA LYS A 42 19.47 -2.30 11.85
C LYS A 42 19.90 -3.75 12.08
N ASN A 43 19.97 -4.18 13.34
CA ASN A 43 20.47 -5.50 13.71
C ASN A 43 19.42 -6.61 13.55
N HIS A 44 18.13 -6.32 13.77
CA HIS A 44 17.07 -7.35 13.82
C HIS A 44 16.12 -7.34 12.62
N TYR A 45 15.86 -6.16 12.04
CA TYR A 45 14.80 -5.98 11.03
C TYR A 45 15.33 -5.57 9.66
N GLY A 46 16.64 -5.65 9.44
CA GLY A 46 17.21 -5.29 8.15
C GLY A 46 17.16 -3.79 7.84
N GLY A 47 16.81 -2.93 8.80
CA GLY A 47 16.63 -1.50 8.56
C GLY A 47 17.93 -0.75 8.28
N PHE A 48 17.79 0.42 7.66
CA PHE A 48 18.90 1.25 7.18
C PHE A 48 18.56 2.74 7.34
N ILE A 49 19.57 3.60 7.18
CA ILE A 49 19.43 5.05 7.32
C ILE A 49 19.66 5.71 5.97
N HIS A 50 18.72 6.55 5.55
CA HIS A 50 18.83 7.38 4.35
C HIS A 50 18.29 8.78 4.65
N ASP A 51 19.02 9.82 4.24
CA ASP A 51 18.66 11.23 4.50
C ASP A 51 18.22 11.50 5.95
N LYS A 52 19.01 11.04 6.92
CA LYS A 52 18.77 11.16 8.38
C LYS A 52 17.50 10.47 8.89
N LYS A 53 16.75 9.78 8.04
CA LYS A 53 15.55 9.02 8.39
C LYS A 53 15.85 7.53 8.43
N THR A 54 15.15 6.82 9.32
CA THR A 54 15.27 5.37 9.47
C THR A 54 14.21 4.67 8.65
N TYR A 55 14.61 3.67 7.87
CA TYR A 55 13.73 2.88 7.03
C TYR A 55 13.86 1.40 7.36
N ILE A 56 12.76 0.66 7.18
CA ILE A 56 12.71 -0.79 7.31
C ILE A 56 12.19 -1.37 5.99
N PRO A 57 12.94 -2.26 5.32
CA PRO A 57 12.41 -2.96 4.16
C PRO A 57 11.29 -3.90 4.59
N ILE A 58 10.14 -3.79 3.94
CA ILE A 58 9.02 -4.71 4.10
C ILE A 58 9.02 -5.65 2.92
N THR A 59 8.96 -6.95 3.21
CA THR A 59 8.80 -8.01 2.21
C THR A 59 7.65 -8.91 2.63
N LEU A 60 6.60 -8.98 1.80
CA LEU A 60 5.45 -9.84 2.04
C LEU A 60 5.33 -10.84 0.90
N THR A 61 5.33 -12.13 1.23
CA THR A 61 5.14 -13.21 0.26
C THR A 61 3.75 -13.80 0.38
N GLY A 62 3.10 -14.07 -0.74
CA GLY A 62 1.79 -14.70 -0.76
C GLY A 62 1.34 -15.04 -2.18
N ASN A 63 0.17 -15.66 -2.32
CA ASN A 63 -0.48 -15.73 -3.63
C ASN A 63 -1.26 -14.41 -3.89
N PRO A 64 -1.59 -14.11 -5.16
CA PRO A 64 -2.35 -12.89 -5.51
C PRO A 64 -3.66 -12.73 -4.72
N GLU A 65 -4.39 -13.84 -4.55
CA GLU A 65 -5.67 -13.87 -3.83
C GLU A 65 -5.52 -13.48 -2.35
N SER A 66 -4.48 -13.97 -1.68
CA SER A 66 -4.20 -13.61 -0.27
C SER A 66 -3.84 -12.14 -0.14
N LEU A 67 -3.08 -11.58 -1.09
CA LEU A 67 -2.74 -10.16 -1.05
C LEU A 67 -4.02 -9.30 -1.15
N ILE A 68 -4.91 -9.64 -2.08
CA ILE A 68 -6.21 -8.96 -2.24
C ILE A 68 -7.07 -9.15 -0.98
N ALA A 69 -7.15 -10.36 -0.43
CA ALA A 69 -7.94 -10.65 0.77
C ALA A 69 -7.43 -9.92 2.03
N ASN A 70 -6.18 -9.43 2.01
CA ASN A 70 -5.58 -8.63 3.07
C ASN A 70 -5.52 -7.13 2.74
N ALA A 71 -6.06 -6.70 1.60
CA ALA A 71 -6.30 -5.30 1.30
C ALA A 71 -7.12 -4.63 2.42
N GLY A 72 -6.70 -3.45 2.83
CA GLY A 72 -7.33 -2.66 3.88
C GLY A 72 -7.09 -3.18 5.30
N LYS A 73 -6.48 -4.36 5.49
CA LYS A 73 -6.15 -4.86 6.83
C LYS A 73 -4.79 -4.31 7.27
N PRO A 74 -4.69 -3.77 8.51
CA PRO A 74 -3.40 -3.39 9.05
C PRO A 74 -2.55 -4.64 9.26
N ILE A 75 -1.36 -4.64 8.68
CA ILE A 75 -0.29 -5.58 8.98
C ILE A 75 0.52 -4.97 10.12
N HIS A 76 0.34 -5.56 11.29
CA HIS A 76 0.99 -5.12 12.52
C HIS A 76 2.44 -5.60 12.53
N PHE A 77 3.37 -4.68 12.29
CA PHE A 77 4.76 -4.91 12.59
C PHE A 77 4.99 -4.50 14.04
N LYS A 78 4.93 -5.49 14.94
CA LYS A 78 5.37 -5.33 16.32
C LYS A 78 6.88 -5.48 16.35
N PHE A 79 7.54 -4.41 16.74
CA PHE A 79 8.95 -4.40 17.03
C PHE A 79 9.13 -4.50 18.55
N ASP A 80 10.17 -5.21 18.99
CA ASP A 80 10.51 -5.29 20.40
C ASP A 80 10.69 -3.88 21.00
N HIS A 81 10.33 -3.70 22.29
CA HIS A 81 10.34 -2.43 23.03
C HIS A 81 9.14 -1.48 22.81
N GLY A 82 7.96 -2.03 22.49
CA GLY A 82 6.70 -1.27 22.47
C GLY A 82 6.51 -0.38 21.25
N PHE A 83 7.29 -0.61 20.19
CA PHE A 83 7.15 0.07 18.92
C PHE A 83 6.27 -0.76 17.99
N GLU A 84 5.20 -0.15 17.50
CA GLU A 84 4.26 -0.79 16.59
C GLU A 84 4.08 0.12 15.38
N ASN A 85 4.32 -0.41 14.18
CA ASN A 85 3.86 0.23 12.96
C ASN A 85 2.75 -0.57 12.33
N HIS A 86 1.81 0.16 11.77
CA HIS A 86 0.74 -0.38 10.95
C HIS A 86 1.11 -0.10 9.50
N TYR A 87 1.53 -1.15 8.80
CA TYR A 87 1.56 -1.10 7.35
C TYR A 87 0.17 -1.49 6.86
N GLN A 88 -0.43 -0.68 6.00
CA GLN A 88 -1.70 -1.03 5.39
C GLN A 88 -1.50 -1.04 3.88
N PHE A 89 -1.73 -2.21 3.28
CA PHE A 89 -1.91 -2.28 1.83
C PHE A 89 -3.32 -1.75 1.53
N ASP A 90 -3.43 -0.69 0.75
CA ASP A 90 -4.70 -0.01 0.42
C ASP A 90 -5.60 -0.83 -0.51
N GLY A 91 -5.08 -1.92 -1.09
CA GLY A 91 -5.80 -2.76 -2.04
C GLY A 91 -5.72 -2.28 -3.48
N ASN A 92 -5.02 -1.18 -3.74
CA ASN A 92 -4.87 -0.65 -5.09
C ASN A 92 -3.71 -1.35 -5.79
N ILE A 93 -4.02 -2.37 -6.58
CA ILE A 93 -3.03 -3.16 -7.32
C ILE A 93 -2.34 -2.28 -8.38
N ASP A 94 -3.07 -1.37 -9.03
CA ASP A 94 -2.51 -0.48 -10.03
C ASP A 94 -1.48 0.47 -9.41
N ALA A 95 -1.74 0.97 -8.20
CA ALA A 95 -0.75 1.75 -7.44
C ALA A 95 0.48 0.90 -7.07
N ALA A 96 0.29 -0.36 -6.67
CA ALA A 96 1.38 -1.27 -6.35
C ALA A 96 2.26 -1.59 -7.57
N ILE A 97 1.64 -1.77 -8.74
CA ILE A 97 2.31 -1.96 -10.03
C ILE A 97 3.04 -0.68 -10.43
N TRP A 98 2.39 0.48 -10.34
CA TRP A 98 2.97 1.79 -10.64
C TRP A 98 4.22 2.08 -9.82
N HIS A 99 4.17 1.79 -8.51
CA HIS A 99 5.32 1.91 -7.60
C HIS A 99 6.32 0.75 -7.72
N LYS A 100 6.08 -0.20 -8.63
CA LYS A 100 6.96 -1.35 -8.90
C LYS A 100 7.26 -2.16 -7.63
N LYS A 101 6.22 -2.42 -6.84
CA LYS A 101 6.31 -3.13 -5.56
C LYS A 101 6.14 -4.64 -5.71
N LEU A 102 5.61 -5.13 -6.83
CA LEU A 102 5.20 -6.51 -7.01
C LEU A 102 6.18 -7.28 -7.91
N TYR A 103 6.67 -8.42 -7.42
CA TYR A 103 7.59 -9.30 -8.13
C TYR A 103 7.04 -10.71 -8.23
N ASP A 104 7.30 -11.37 -9.35
CA ASP A 104 6.93 -12.78 -9.55
C ASP A 104 7.97 -13.68 -8.88
N MET A 105 7.48 -14.56 -8.01
CA MET A 105 8.25 -15.58 -7.31
C MET A 105 7.77 -16.99 -7.62
N SER A 106 6.98 -17.18 -8.67
CA SER A 106 6.38 -18.46 -9.04
C SER A 106 7.41 -19.58 -9.23
N ALA A 107 8.65 -19.25 -9.58
CA ALA A 107 9.75 -20.21 -9.68
C ALA A 107 10.16 -20.85 -8.33
N PHE A 108 9.79 -20.22 -7.20
CA PHE A 108 10.18 -20.63 -5.84
C PHE A 108 9.04 -21.29 -5.06
N ILE A 109 7.95 -21.67 -5.73
CA ILE A 109 6.86 -22.42 -5.11
C ILE A 109 7.39 -23.74 -4.54
N GLY A 110 7.06 -24.03 -3.28
CA GLY A 110 7.48 -25.24 -2.58
C GLY A 110 8.88 -25.17 -1.99
N ALA A 111 9.59 -24.04 -2.10
CA ALA A 111 10.79 -23.81 -1.33
C ALA A 111 10.44 -23.72 0.17
N SER A 112 11.18 -24.45 1.01
CA SER A 112 10.93 -24.55 2.45
C SER A 112 11.26 -23.27 3.23
N ALA A 113 12.20 -22.48 2.72
CA ALA A 113 12.53 -21.16 3.26
C ALA A 113 13.08 -20.26 2.15
N VAL A 114 12.49 -19.07 2.03
CA VAL A 114 12.93 -18.04 1.09
C VAL A 114 13.65 -16.95 1.88
N ASN A 115 14.97 -16.85 1.69
CA ASN A 115 15.79 -15.82 2.31
C ASN A 115 16.26 -14.82 1.26
N PHE A 116 16.00 -13.53 1.48
CA PHE A 116 16.40 -12.45 0.57
C PHE A 116 17.74 -11.83 0.96
N GLU A 117 18.50 -11.36 -0.02
CA GLU A 117 19.69 -10.55 0.20
C GLU A 117 19.32 -9.13 0.63
N ARG A 118 20.15 -8.53 1.48
CA ARG A 118 19.93 -7.17 1.97
C ARG A 118 20.40 -6.18 0.90
N GLU A 119 19.48 -5.76 0.04
CA GLU A 119 19.78 -4.86 -1.07
C GLU A 119 19.41 -3.41 -0.75
N GLU A 120 20.07 -2.81 0.25
CA GLU A 120 19.76 -1.44 0.74
C GLU A 120 19.78 -0.40 -0.40
N THR A 121 20.81 -0.43 -1.24
CA THR A 121 20.95 0.49 -2.38
C THR A 121 19.77 0.37 -3.35
N PHE A 122 19.36 -0.85 -3.68
CA PHE A 122 18.21 -1.10 -4.55
C PHE A 122 16.91 -0.55 -3.96
N ILE A 123 16.66 -0.79 -2.66
CA ILE A 123 15.46 -0.32 -1.98
C ILE A 123 15.44 1.22 -1.94
N ILE A 124 16.57 1.86 -1.63
CA ILE A 124 16.69 3.32 -1.62
C ILE A 124 16.38 3.89 -3.00
N GLU A 125 17.06 3.39 -4.02
CA GLU A 125 16.92 3.87 -5.39
C GLU A 125 15.49 3.71 -5.91
N ARG A 126 14.86 2.56 -5.64
CA ARG A 126 13.54 2.23 -6.16
C ARG A 126 12.40 2.88 -5.39
N TYR A 127 12.41 2.80 -4.06
CA TYR A 127 11.24 3.11 -3.22
C TYR A 127 11.35 4.42 -2.46
N ILE A 128 12.54 5.01 -2.38
CA ILE A 128 12.76 6.26 -1.63
C ILE A 128 13.08 7.41 -2.59
N THR A 129 14.19 7.31 -3.33
CA THR A 129 14.60 8.40 -4.24
C THR A 129 13.86 8.36 -5.57
N GLY A 130 13.55 7.17 -6.08
CA GLY A 130 12.79 6.95 -7.30
C GLY A 130 11.27 6.95 -7.11
N PHE A 131 10.80 7.26 -5.90
CA PHE A 131 9.37 7.28 -5.60
C PHE A 131 8.65 8.33 -6.45
N GLN A 132 7.57 7.91 -7.09
CA GLN A 132 6.67 8.80 -7.81
C GLN A 132 5.27 8.68 -7.23
N PRO A 133 4.56 9.80 -7.00
CA PRO A 133 3.18 9.75 -6.53
C PRO A 133 2.33 8.99 -7.56
N TYR A 134 1.45 8.13 -7.08
CA TYR A 134 0.47 7.49 -7.92
C TYR A 134 -0.55 8.53 -8.37
N ILE A 135 -0.79 8.63 -9.68
CA ILE A 135 -1.80 9.50 -10.25
C ILE A 135 -2.92 8.59 -10.71
N ASP A 136 -4.05 8.64 -10.00
CA ASP A 136 -5.23 7.89 -10.39
C ASP A 136 -5.82 8.50 -11.66
N LEU A 137 -5.73 7.78 -12.78
CA LEU A 137 -6.17 8.27 -14.09
C LEU A 137 -7.70 8.18 -14.25
N ASP A 138 -8.36 7.36 -13.44
CA ASP A 138 -9.82 7.25 -13.37
C ASP A 138 -10.30 7.79 -12.01
N PRO A 139 -10.41 9.13 -11.83
CA PRO A 139 -11.09 9.64 -10.66
C PRO A 139 -12.49 9.07 -10.69
N VAL A 140 -12.84 8.29 -9.67
CA VAL A 140 -14.21 7.83 -9.43
C VAL A 140 -15.09 9.07 -9.60
N LYS A 141 -15.81 9.14 -10.73
CA LYS A 141 -16.84 10.14 -10.94
C LYS A 141 -17.88 9.83 -9.87
N SER A 142 -17.75 10.49 -8.72
CA SER A 142 -18.82 10.51 -7.73
C SER A 142 -20.03 11.12 -8.43
N LEU A 143 -20.91 10.25 -8.93
CA LEU A 143 -22.20 10.63 -9.53
C LEU A 143 -23.15 11.23 -8.48
N LEU A 144 -22.73 11.30 -7.22
CA LEU A 144 -23.46 11.83 -6.07
C LEU A 144 -22.66 12.95 -5.39
N THR A 145 -22.37 14.02 -6.12
CA THR A 145 -22.16 15.32 -5.48
C THR A 145 -23.52 15.79 -4.95
N LEU A 146 -23.74 15.67 -3.63
CA LEU A 146 -24.86 16.34 -2.98
C LEU A 146 -24.76 17.85 -3.28
N PRO A 147 -25.85 18.51 -3.75
CA PRO A 147 -25.80 19.93 -4.06
C PRO A 147 -25.43 20.72 -2.81
N LYS A 148 -24.50 21.68 -2.97
CA LYS A 148 -23.96 22.55 -1.89
C LYS A 148 -25.00 23.43 -1.19
N SER A 149 -26.22 23.48 -1.72
CA SER A 149 -27.35 24.21 -1.15
C SER A 149 -28.51 23.24 -1.05
N THR A 150 -29.05 23.07 0.16
CA THR A 150 -30.42 22.56 0.31
C THR A 150 -31.32 23.48 -0.52
N ALA A 151 -32.11 22.91 -1.43
CA ALA A 151 -33.20 23.66 -2.02
C ALA A 151 -34.15 24.02 -0.88
N SER A 152 -34.17 25.28 -0.47
CA SER A 152 -35.18 25.76 0.47
C SER A 152 -36.53 25.52 -0.18
N ILE A 153 -37.34 24.64 0.40
CA ILE A 153 -38.76 24.55 0.05
C ILE A 153 -39.33 25.94 0.30
N GLY A 154 -39.60 26.68 -0.78
CA GLY A 154 -40.15 28.01 -0.69
C GLY A 154 -41.49 27.93 0.03
N THR A 155 -41.62 28.65 1.13
CA THR A 155 -42.88 28.87 1.87
C THR A 155 -43.80 29.81 1.09
N ARG A 156 -43.98 29.58 -0.22
CA ARG A 156 -44.99 30.29 -0.99
C ARG A 156 -46.35 29.67 -0.66
N PRO A 157 -47.29 30.41 -0.05
CA PRO A 157 -48.62 29.88 0.20
C PRO A 157 -49.27 29.53 -1.14
N MET A 158 -49.86 28.33 -1.23
CA MET A 158 -50.67 27.93 -2.39
C MET A 158 -51.96 28.75 -2.43
N LEU A 159 -51.89 29.97 -2.96
CA LEU A 159 -53.06 30.80 -3.25
C LEU A 159 -53.82 30.14 -4.41
N GLY A 160 -55.03 29.64 -4.14
CA GLY A 160 -55.96 29.20 -5.19
C GLY A 160 -56.70 27.89 -4.93
N LEU A 161 -56.36 27.12 -3.90
CA LEU A 161 -57.07 25.89 -3.59
C LEU A 161 -58.32 26.19 -2.74
N LYS A 162 -59.50 26.15 -3.38
CA LYS A 162 -60.79 26.16 -2.69
C LYS A 162 -61.06 24.77 -2.09
N PRO A 163 -61.41 24.66 -0.80
CA PRO A 163 -61.76 23.38 -0.21
C PRO A 163 -63.08 22.87 -0.79
N VAL A 164 -63.09 21.61 -1.24
CA VAL A 164 -64.30 20.91 -1.67
C VAL A 164 -65.09 20.53 -0.41
N ARG A 165 -66.32 21.04 -0.27
CA ARG A 165 -67.22 20.64 0.82
C ARG A 165 -67.69 19.19 0.57
N LYS A 166 -67.65 18.37 1.62
CA LYS A 166 -68.20 17.01 1.64
C LYS A 166 -69.71 17.01 1.42
#